data_AF-A3MCH8-F1
#
_entry.id   AF-A3MCH8-F1
#
_cell.length_a   1.000
_cell.length_b   1.000
_cell.length_c   1.000
_cell.angle_alpha   90.00
_cell.angle_beta   90.00
_cell.angle_gamma   90.00
#
_symmetry.space_group_name_H-M   'P 1'
#
loop_
_entity.id
_entity.type
_entity.pdbx_description
1 polymer ?
#
loop_
_entity_poly.entity_id
_entity_poly.type
_entity_poly.pdbx_seq_one_letter_code
_entity_poly.pdbx_strand_id
1 'polypeptide(L)'
;MINVGAFVASARSGARVVVGGDARGPVVSAARLGMKERLFAFLAHVPLLKHCDAVRRYAEQVRMENRRSLEVFVLALSKRYGPEGAKAAFDYGARRDGAPLDQRRVRNMVSIAEHFHGTGDAKPLARQMVFRSWECRGLDHPGHASLTIKNQADADAGRHVYEHVSWWPNQRLGSKEHFDRIEPKTLDGYRIDKRSEISSATEQRLREGDAARRKILADGFKYANQDERHDALFFPRAGQKLDKDAEWGLSARKVYFPAIGFNHDRRDTDRPRAFVLFGLNEAAMLRDARTVKEGAKSGELKYRMISKKENCASMALRVLRAGGAEHFVPYTAAWISEDPNHAHAYALAVQARIDALNQRRADVERRCERLRDSASVRQAWRAFSEAGGASASPLAEDAGRGRASAHMRQARLDEHAREVERIGAYFAELSAGRSGKHRDRADADLADAMKRCAPSARDDVAALTRKASVLVETLGRHLDAPPPSDSSALRRLAAHAMIGRIEAFMAAAIAA
;
A
#
# COMPACT_ATOMS: atom_id res chain seq x y z
N MET A 1 20.64 1.66 -16.27
CA MET A 1 20.33 2.55 -15.12
C MET A 1 20.37 1.73 -13.83
N ILE A 2 21.01 2.22 -12.78
CA ILE A 2 21.26 1.45 -11.55
C ILE A 2 19.99 1.33 -10.71
N ASN A 3 19.64 0.12 -10.27
CA ASN A 3 18.54 -0.12 -9.34
C ASN A 3 19.03 -0.18 -7.88
N VAL A 4 18.09 -0.07 -6.93
CA VAL A 4 18.38 -0.15 -5.48
C VAL A 4 19.03 -1.50 -5.09
N GLY A 5 18.71 -2.59 -5.80
CA GLY A 5 19.24 -3.93 -5.54
C GLY A 5 20.76 -4.01 -5.70
N ALA A 6 21.33 -3.30 -6.67
CA ALA A 6 22.78 -3.23 -6.87
C ALA A 6 23.51 -2.60 -5.66
N PHE A 7 22.95 -1.55 -5.07
CA PHE A 7 23.50 -0.94 -3.86
C PHE A 7 23.41 -1.88 -2.65
N VAL A 8 22.26 -2.55 -2.47
CA VAL A 8 22.07 -3.52 -1.40
C VAL A 8 23.07 -4.67 -1.53
N ALA A 9 23.27 -5.20 -2.74
CA ALA A 9 24.22 -6.27 -2.99
C ALA A 9 25.67 -5.85 -2.68
N SER A 10 26.12 -4.70 -3.20
CA SER A 10 27.48 -4.20 -2.98
C SER A 10 27.75 -3.88 -1.51
N ALA A 11 26.77 -3.34 -0.79
CA ALA A 11 26.90 -2.99 0.62
C ALA A 11 27.00 -4.20 1.56
N ARG A 12 26.62 -5.42 1.13
CA ARG A 12 26.72 -6.65 1.96
C ARG A 12 28.14 -6.98 2.35
N SER A 13 29.14 -6.53 1.58
CA SER A 13 30.55 -6.71 1.90
C SER A 13 30.99 -5.95 3.16
N GLY A 14 30.18 -5.02 3.67
CA GLY A 14 30.53 -4.12 4.77
C GLY A 14 31.45 -2.96 4.34
N ALA A 15 32.07 -3.05 3.16
CA ALA A 15 32.89 -1.99 2.59
C ALA A 15 32.03 -0.83 2.08
N ARG A 16 32.69 0.32 1.89
CA ARG A 16 32.11 1.53 1.29
C ARG A 16 31.65 1.25 -0.13
N VAL A 17 30.39 1.58 -0.44
CA VAL A 17 29.87 1.50 -1.81
C VAL A 17 30.35 2.70 -2.62
N VAL A 18 30.80 2.43 -3.85
CA VAL A 18 31.20 3.44 -4.84
C VAL A 18 30.42 3.28 -6.13
N VAL A 19 30.20 4.40 -6.80
CA VAL A 19 29.66 4.44 -8.17
C VAL A 19 30.75 4.87 -9.12
N GLY A 20 31.22 3.92 -9.92
CA GLY A 20 32.12 4.16 -11.05
C GLY A 20 31.35 4.24 -12.38
N GLY A 21 32.08 4.35 -13.48
CA GLY A 21 31.54 4.19 -14.83
C GLY A 21 32.57 3.57 -15.75
N ASP A 22 32.11 2.72 -16.66
CA ASP A 22 32.86 2.19 -17.80
C ASP A 22 32.13 2.55 -19.11
N ALA A 23 32.60 2.02 -20.25
CA ALA A 23 31.96 2.22 -21.56
C ALA A 23 30.49 1.74 -21.62
N ARG A 24 30.03 0.92 -20.65
CA ARG A 24 28.67 0.38 -20.56
C ARG A 24 27.77 1.18 -19.60
N GLY A 25 28.30 2.21 -18.93
CA GLY A 25 27.56 3.12 -18.07
C GLY A 25 27.94 3.04 -16.59
N PRO A 26 27.13 3.64 -15.69
CA PRO A 26 27.48 3.70 -14.28
C PRO A 26 27.31 2.31 -13.61
N VAL A 27 28.32 1.90 -12.83
CA VAL A 27 28.38 0.60 -12.13
C VAL A 27 28.55 0.83 -10.63
N VAL A 28 27.79 0.07 -9.82
CA VAL A 28 27.93 0.07 -8.37
C VAL A 28 28.85 -1.06 -7.95
N SER A 29 29.85 -0.75 -7.13
CA SER A 29 30.75 -1.76 -6.56
C SER A 29 31.12 -1.43 -5.12
N ALA A 30 31.69 -2.41 -4.42
CA ALA A 30 32.37 -2.17 -3.16
C ALA A 30 33.76 -1.59 -3.43
N ALA A 31 34.12 -0.51 -2.72
CA ALA A 31 35.43 0.10 -2.82
C ALA A 31 36.52 -0.90 -2.43
N ARG A 32 37.45 -1.16 -3.35
CA ARG A 32 38.65 -1.95 -3.07
C ARG A 32 39.74 -0.99 -2.61
N LEU A 33 40.17 -1.11 -1.37
CA LEU A 33 41.30 -0.34 -0.83
C LEU A 33 42.57 -1.19 -0.93
N GLY A 34 43.53 -0.73 -1.72
CA GLY A 34 44.89 -1.24 -1.70
C GLY A 34 45.61 -0.86 -0.41
N MET A 35 46.84 -1.32 -0.24
CA MET A 35 47.63 -1.06 0.97
C MET A 35 47.82 0.46 1.20
N LYS A 36 48.09 1.21 0.13
CA LYS A 36 48.26 2.66 0.16
C LYS A 36 47.00 3.38 0.64
N GLU A 37 45.84 3.04 0.10
CA GLU A 37 44.58 3.69 0.48
C GLU A 37 44.17 3.32 1.90
N ARG A 38 44.45 2.09 2.37
CA ARG A 38 44.24 1.71 3.77
C ARG A 38 45.11 2.53 4.72
N LEU A 39 46.38 2.75 4.36
CA LEU A 39 47.28 3.61 5.13
C LEU A 39 46.74 5.04 5.17
N PHE A 40 46.38 5.62 4.03
CA PHE A 40 45.85 6.99 3.98
C PHE A 40 44.52 7.14 4.74
N ALA A 41 43.64 6.15 4.67
CA ALA A 41 42.40 6.12 5.45
C ALA A 41 42.68 6.12 6.96
N PHE A 42 43.64 5.32 7.41
CA PHE A 42 44.08 5.32 8.81
C PHE A 42 44.68 6.67 9.21
N LEU A 43 45.60 7.20 8.42
CA LEU A 43 46.28 8.48 8.67
C LEU A 43 45.31 9.68 8.71
N ALA A 44 44.20 9.62 7.98
CA ALA A 44 43.16 10.65 8.01
C ALA A 44 42.49 10.79 9.39
N HIS A 45 42.58 9.78 10.25
CA HIS A 45 42.09 9.82 11.63
C HIS A 45 43.13 10.30 12.65
N VAL A 46 44.39 10.48 12.24
CA VAL A 46 45.47 10.96 13.11
C VAL A 46 45.55 12.50 13.02
N PRO A 47 45.33 13.25 14.11
CA PRO A 47 45.24 14.71 14.07
C PRO A 47 46.44 15.43 13.43
N LEU A 48 47.66 14.89 13.60
CA LEU A 48 48.89 15.46 13.04
C LEU A 48 49.08 15.13 11.55
N LEU A 49 48.65 13.95 11.10
CA LEU A 49 48.93 13.45 9.76
C LEU A 49 47.80 13.68 8.76
N LYS A 50 46.58 13.97 9.24
CA LYS A 50 45.43 14.32 8.39
C LYS A 50 45.66 15.57 7.52
N HIS A 51 46.60 16.43 7.92
CA HIS A 51 46.94 17.68 7.21
C HIS A 51 48.06 17.51 6.18
N CYS A 52 48.74 16.35 6.15
CA CYS A 52 49.68 16.05 5.07
C CYS A 52 48.95 16.07 3.73
N ASP A 53 49.52 16.74 2.73
CA ASP A 53 48.86 16.98 1.44
C ASP A 53 48.32 15.70 0.78
N ALA A 54 49.08 14.60 0.83
CA ALA A 54 48.67 13.31 0.28
C ALA A 54 47.43 12.72 0.99
N VAL A 55 47.39 12.81 2.33
CA VAL A 55 46.27 12.31 3.15
C VAL A 55 45.05 13.20 2.95
N ARG A 56 45.24 14.53 2.91
CA ARG A 56 44.17 15.50 2.65
C ARG A 56 43.52 15.28 1.28
N ARG A 57 44.33 15.15 0.21
CA ARG A 57 43.83 14.87 -1.15
C ARG A 57 43.06 13.55 -1.22
N TYR A 58 43.57 12.50 -0.55
CA TYR A 58 42.86 11.22 -0.46
C TYR A 58 41.52 11.35 0.26
N ALA A 59 41.49 12.03 1.41
CA ALA A 59 40.26 12.23 2.18
C ALA A 59 39.21 13.05 1.40
N GLU A 60 39.66 14.09 0.68
CA GLU A 60 38.81 14.89 -0.21
C GLU A 60 38.25 14.05 -1.36
N GLN A 61 39.08 13.23 -2.01
CA GLN A 61 38.64 12.31 -3.06
C GLN A 61 37.58 11.33 -2.53
N VAL A 62 37.83 10.67 -1.40
CA VAL A 62 36.87 9.74 -0.78
C VAL A 62 35.57 10.44 -0.43
N ARG A 63 35.63 11.68 0.09
CA ARG A 63 34.46 12.50 0.39
C ARG A 63 33.65 12.81 -0.88
N MET A 64 34.29 13.19 -1.98
CA MET A 64 33.63 13.43 -3.27
C MET A 64 32.96 12.17 -3.82
N GLU A 65 33.66 11.04 -3.79
CA GLU A 65 33.12 9.75 -4.23
C GLU A 65 31.92 9.30 -3.38
N ASN A 66 31.96 9.54 -2.07
CA ASN A 66 30.84 9.25 -1.17
C ASN A 66 29.61 10.11 -1.48
N ARG A 67 29.80 11.41 -1.75
CA ARG A 67 28.71 12.31 -2.16
C ARG A 67 28.10 11.85 -3.48
N ARG A 68 28.92 11.57 -4.49
CA ARG A 68 28.44 11.04 -5.78
C ARG A 68 27.67 9.73 -5.62
N SER A 69 28.18 8.82 -4.80
CA SER A 69 27.52 7.52 -4.57
C SER A 69 26.19 7.69 -3.84
N LEU A 70 26.12 8.60 -2.87
CA LEU A 70 24.90 8.99 -2.17
C LEU A 70 23.86 9.58 -3.15
N GLU A 71 24.26 10.50 -4.02
CA GLU A 71 23.36 11.11 -5.01
C GLU A 71 22.75 10.07 -5.95
N VAL A 72 23.57 9.21 -6.54
CA VAL A 72 23.08 8.14 -7.43
C VAL A 72 22.18 7.15 -6.67
N PHE A 73 22.52 6.84 -5.42
CA PHE A 73 21.68 5.98 -4.59
C PHE A 73 20.32 6.62 -4.30
N VAL A 74 20.29 7.93 -3.98
CA VAL A 74 19.05 8.67 -3.74
C VAL A 74 18.20 8.77 -5.01
N LEU A 75 18.80 8.93 -6.19
CA LEU A 75 18.08 8.84 -7.46
C LEU A 75 17.47 7.46 -7.70
N ALA A 76 18.21 6.38 -7.38
CA ALA A 76 17.68 5.02 -7.45
C ALA A 76 16.52 4.80 -6.46
N LEU A 77 16.62 5.35 -5.24
CA LEU A 77 15.54 5.36 -4.26
C LEU A 77 14.34 6.16 -4.77
N SER A 78 14.55 7.31 -5.43
CA SER A 78 13.46 8.17 -5.92
C SER A 78 12.66 7.48 -7.02
N LYS A 79 13.33 6.74 -7.90
CA LYS A 79 12.67 5.96 -8.95
C LYS A 79 11.86 4.80 -8.39
N ARG A 80 12.38 4.10 -7.37
CA ARG A 80 11.71 2.93 -6.78
C ARG A 80 10.62 3.32 -5.78
N TYR A 81 10.92 4.25 -4.88
CA TYR A 81 10.12 4.61 -3.71
C TYR A 81 9.54 6.03 -3.79
N GLY A 82 9.65 6.69 -4.93
CA GLY A 82 9.14 8.04 -5.13
C GLY A 82 9.99 9.13 -4.45
N PRO A 83 9.75 10.40 -4.82
CA PRO A 83 10.54 11.53 -4.36
C PRO A 83 10.44 11.75 -2.84
N GLU A 84 9.27 11.50 -2.25
CA GLU A 84 9.05 11.73 -0.81
C GLU A 84 9.87 10.76 0.08
N GLY A 85 10.01 9.51 -0.35
CA GLY A 85 10.80 8.49 0.34
C GLY A 85 12.29 8.71 0.14
N ALA A 86 12.71 9.05 -1.08
CA ALA A 86 14.09 9.37 -1.38
C ALA A 86 14.59 10.62 -0.65
N LYS A 87 13.77 11.67 -0.56
CA LYS A 87 14.11 12.87 0.21
C LYS A 87 14.31 12.53 1.69
N ALA A 88 13.43 11.73 2.29
CA ALA A 88 13.57 11.34 3.69
C ALA A 88 14.84 10.51 3.95
N ALA A 89 15.16 9.59 3.03
CA ALA A 89 16.38 8.81 3.08
C ALA A 89 17.62 9.69 2.91
N PHE A 90 17.56 10.68 2.01
CA PHE A 90 18.60 11.68 1.84
C PHE A 90 18.76 12.53 3.10
N ASP A 91 17.69 13.07 3.70
CA ASP A 91 17.76 13.88 4.92
C ASP A 91 18.38 13.09 6.08
N TYR A 92 18.13 11.76 6.16
CA TYR A 92 18.84 10.87 7.08
C TYR A 92 20.33 10.72 6.74
N GLY A 93 20.65 10.53 5.46
CA GLY A 93 22.02 10.43 4.96
C GLY A 93 22.82 11.71 5.16
N ALA A 94 22.33 12.85 4.70
CA ALA A 94 23.02 14.14 4.63
C ALA A 94 23.53 14.64 5.99
N ARG A 95 22.95 14.19 7.12
CA ARG A 95 23.43 14.45 8.48
C ARG A 95 24.90 14.11 8.71
N ARG A 96 25.50 13.27 7.86
CA ARG A 96 26.90 12.84 7.94
C ARG A 96 27.60 13.17 6.63
N ASP A 97 28.03 14.42 6.50
CA ASP A 97 28.72 14.90 5.30
C ASP A 97 29.93 14.02 4.98
N GLY A 98 29.99 13.53 3.73
CA GLY A 98 31.08 12.70 3.26
C GLY A 98 31.16 11.29 3.84
N ALA A 99 30.26 10.89 4.75
CA ALA A 99 30.32 9.54 5.33
C ALA A 99 30.04 8.48 4.25
N PRO A 100 30.65 7.29 4.34
CA PRO A 100 30.47 6.23 3.37
C PRO A 100 29.05 5.66 3.36
N LEU A 101 28.62 5.14 2.20
CA LEU A 101 27.48 4.23 2.13
C LEU A 101 27.96 2.83 2.50
N ASP A 102 27.69 2.41 3.74
CA ASP A 102 27.95 1.05 4.22
C ASP A 102 26.65 0.23 4.28
N GLN A 103 26.74 -1.04 4.67
CA GLN A 103 25.59 -1.93 4.82
C GLN A 103 24.49 -1.34 5.70
N ARG A 104 24.87 -0.79 6.85
CA ARG A 104 23.93 -0.25 7.85
C ARG A 104 23.18 0.94 7.28
N ARG A 105 23.88 1.86 6.61
CA ARG A 105 23.31 3.09 6.06
C ARG A 105 22.44 2.81 4.85
N VAL A 106 22.88 1.93 3.94
CA VAL A 106 22.05 1.48 2.81
C VAL A 106 20.77 0.85 3.32
N ARG A 107 20.85 -0.08 4.29
CA ARG A 107 19.67 -0.71 4.90
C ARG A 107 18.73 0.30 5.54
N ASN A 108 19.25 1.23 6.34
CA ASN A 108 18.45 2.24 7.01
C ASN A 108 17.78 3.21 6.02
N MET A 109 18.50 3.64 4.98
CA MET A 109 17.96 4.52 3.94
C MET A 109 16.90 3.82 3.09
N VAL A 110 17.08 2.54 2.74
CA VAL A 110 16.03 1.75 2.07
C VAL A 110 14.80 1.65 2.94
N SER A 111 14.97 1.29 4.23
CA SER A 111 13.87 1.18 5.18
C SER A 111 13.11 2.49 5.36
N ILE A 112 13.82 3.62 5.44
CA ILE A 112 13.21 4.96 5.49
C ILE A 112 12.45 5.27 4.19
N ALA A 113 13.05 5.02 3.03
CA ALA A 113 12.43 5.30 1.74
C ALA A 113 11.15 4.48 1.55
N GLU A 114 11.18 3.19 1.89
CA GLU A 114 10.05 2.28 1.88
C GLU A 114 8.95 2.73 2.86
N HIS A 115 9.33 3.07 4.10
CA HIS A 115 8.41 3.57 5.12
C HIS A 115 7.60 4.78 4.63
N PHE A 116 8.25 5.76 3.99
CA PHE A 116 7.58 6.96 3.49
C PHE A 116 6.95 6.80 2.11
N HIS A 117 7.35 5.77 1.35
CA HIS A 117 6.59 5.34 0.18
C HIS A 117 5.20 4.85 0.60
N GLY A 118 5.11 4.14 1.72
CA GLY A 118 3.93 3.38 2.13
C GLY A 118 3.80 2.06 1.37
N THR A 119 2.96 1.17 1.88
CA THR A 119 2.85 -0.22 1.39
C THR A 119 1.49 -0.49 0.76
N GLY A 120 1.46 -1.43 -0.19
CA GLY A 120 0.24 -1.90 -0.85
C GLY A 120 0.20 -1.60 -2.33
N ASP A 121 -0.19 -2.61 -3.12
CA ASP A 121 -0.29 -2.55 -4.58
C ASP A 121 -1.36 -1.56 -5.06
N ALA A 122 -2.24 -1.11 -4.16
CA ALA A 122 -3.33 -0.19 -4.43
C ALA A 122 -2.94 1.30 -4.48
N LYS A 123 -1.73 1.66 -4.06
CA LYS A 123 -1.26 3.05 -4.05
C LYS A 123 -1.48 3.84 -5.36
N PRO A 124 -1.21 3.27 -6.56
CA PRO A 124 -1.38 4.01 -7.81
C PRO A 124 -2.85 4.06 -8.28
N LEU A 125 -3.76 3.31 -7.65
CA LEU A 125 -5.14 3.22 -8.09
C LEU A 125 -5.95 4.50 -7.83
N ALA A 126 -6.95 4.73 -8.67
CA ALA A 126 -7.85 5.87 -8.57
C ALA A 126 -8.78 5.78 -7.36
N ARG A 127 -9.23 4.57 -7.02
CA ARG A 127 -10.10 4.31 -5.86
C ARG A 127 -9.34 3.51 -4.82
N GLN A 128 -9.04 4.13 -3.68
CA GLN A 128 -8.18 3.56 -2.66
C GLN A 128 -8.42 4.13 -1.27
N MET A 129 -8.12 3.33 -0.26
CA MET A 129 -8.19 3.70 1.14
C MET A 129 -6.78 3.76 1.70
N VAL A 130 -6.50 4.80 2.48
CA VAL A 130 -5.17 5.04 3.06
C VAL A 130 -5.31 5.05 4.58
N PHE A 131 -4.89 3.96 5.21
CA PHE A 131 -4.74 3.91 6.66
C PHE A 131 -3.40 4.55 7.03
N ARG A 132 -3.42 5.43 8.03
CA ARG A 132 -2.25 6.16 8.51
C ARG A 132 -2.06 5.95 9.99
N SER A 133 -0.81 5.79 10.40
CA SER A 133 -0.45 5.70 11.81
C SER A 133 0.82 6.47 12.14
N TRP A 134 0.78 7.07 13.32
CA TRP A 134 1.92 7.62 14.06
C TRP A 134 2.17 6.73 15.25
N GLU A 135 3.43 6.40 15.48
CA GLU A 135 3.84 5.40 16.45
C GLU A 135 3.46 5.82 17.88
N CYS A 136 2.78 4.91 18.60
CA CYS A 136 2.56 5.05 20.03
C CYS A 136 3.82 4.59 20.79
N ARG A 137 4.24 5.35 21.80
CA ARG A 137 5.36 5.03 22.70
C ARG A 137 4.94 5.21 24.17
N GLY A 138 3.75 4.76 24.51
CA GLY A 138 3.16 4.89 25.84
C GLY A 138 2.23 6.11 25.96
N LEU A 139 1.77 6.40 27.17
CA LEU A 139 0.75 7.43 27.43
C LEU A 139 1.23 8.86 27.15
N ASP A 140 2.53 9.13 27.32
CA ASP A 140 3.14 10.44 27.01
C ASP A 140 3.28 10.69 25.51
N HIS A 141 3.22 9.62 24.72
CA HIS A 141 3.33 9.63 23.27
C HIS A 141 2.28 8.67 22.69
N PRO A 142 0.98 9.01 22.81
CA PRO A 142 -0.11 8.08 22.44
C PRO A 142 -0.14 7.78 20.94
N GLY A 143 0.55 8.58 20.12
CA GLY A 143 0.50 8.52 18.68
C GLY A 143 -0.90 8.84 18.16
N HIS A 144 -1.13 8.51 16.89
CA HIS A 144 -2.41 8.75 16.23
C HIS A 144 -2.67 7.74 15.13
N ALA A 145 -3.92 7.57 14.78
CA ALA A 145 -4.33 6.80 13.61
C ALA A 145 -5.47 7.50 12.90
N SER A 146 -5.43 7.48 11.58
CA SER A 146 -6.48 8.07 10.75
C SER A 146 -6.65 7.30 9.44
N LEU A 147 -7.80 7.47 8.81
CA LEU A 147 -8.13 6.82 7.55
C LEU A 147 -8.57 7.87 6.53
N THR A 148 -8.16 7.73 5.27
CA THR A 148 -8.74 8.51 4.18
C THR A 148 -9.29 7.58 3.11
N ILE A 149 -10.53 7.79 2.71
CA ILE A 149 -11.15 7.19 1.53
C ILE A 149 -10.91 8.15 0.37
N LYS A 150 -10.32 7.65 -0.72
CA LYS A 150 -10.02 8.44 -1.91
C LYS A 150 -10.69 7.83 -3.13
N ASN A 151 -11.55 8.61 -3.77
CA ASN A 151 -12.10 8.29 -5.08
C ASN A 151 -11.70 9.37 -6.07
N GLN A 152 -10.83 9.02 -7.00
CA GLN A 152 -10.39 9.90 -8.07
C GLN A 152 -10.77 9.32 -9.44
N ALA A 153 -11.83 8.49 -9.49
CA ALA A 153 -12.23 7.82 -10.71
C ALA A 153 -13.00 8.74 -11.67
N ASP A 154 -13.57 9.83 -11.17
CA ASP A 154 -14.23 10.84 -11.99
C ASP A 154 -13.18 11.68 -12.73
N ALA A 155 -13.47 12.04 -13.98
CA ALA A 155 -12.61 12.90 -14.79
C ALA A 155 -12.60 14.34 -14.24
N ASP A 156 -13.72 14.78 -13.65
CA ASP A 156 -13.80 16.06 -12.97
C ASP A 156 -13.18 15.96 -11.57
N ALA A 157 -12.08 16.68 -11.37
CA ALA A 157 -11.41 16.77 -10.08
C ALA A 157 -12.30 17.35 -8.96
N GLY A 158 -13.30 18.17 -9.31
CA GLY A 158 -14.27 18.71 -8.36
C GLY A 158 -15.22 17.65 -7.79
N ARG A 159 -15.32 16.49 -8.45
CA ARG A 159 -16.13 15.33 -8.00
C ARG A 159 -15.31 14.27 -7.26
N HIS A 160 -14.00 14.50 -7.10
CA HIS A 160 -13.16 13.55 -6.36
C HIS A 160 -13.58 13.52 -4.90
N VAL A 161 -13.70 12.31 -4.37
CA VAL A 161 -14.05 12.09 -2.96
C VAL A 161 -12.77 11.97 -2.15
N TYR A 162 -12.68 12.77 -1.08
CA TYR A 162 -11.62 12.70 -0.07
C TYR A 162 -12.25 12.72 1.32
N GLU A 163 -12.73 11.58 1.79
CA GLU A 163 -13.32 11.48 3.12
C GLU A 163 -12.23 11.11 4.13
N HIS A 164 -11.89 12.03 5.03
CA HIS A 164 -10.90 11.82 6.06
C HIS A 164 -11.54 11.62 7.43
N VAL A 165 -11.19 10.51 8.07
CA VAL A 165 -11.60 10.18 9.44
C VAL A 165 -10.39 10.29 10.34
N SER A 166 -10.41 11.29 11.20
CA SER A 166 -9.41 11.59 12.21
C SER A 166 -10.14 11.96 13.50
N TRP A 167 -9.72 11.40 14.62
CA TRP A 167 -10.42 11.50 15.91
C TRP A 167 -9.46 11.92 17.01
N TRP A 168 -9.52 13.20 17.38
CA TRP A 168 -8.66 13.81 18.39
C TRP A 168 -9.45 14.17 19.65
N PRO A 169 -8.78 14.36 20.80
CA PRO A 169 -9.38 15.12 21.89
C PRO A 169 -9.48 16.60 21.50
N ASN A 170 -10.58 17.28 21.87
CA ASN A 170 -10.71 18.73 21.62
C ASN A 170 -9.83 19.59 22.53
N GLN A 171 -9.24 18.99 23.57
CA GLN A 171 -8.30 19.63 24.49
C GLN A 171 -7.07 18.76 24.71
N ARG A 172 -5.97 19.34 25.21
CA ARG A 172 -4.82 18.55 25.65
C ARG A 172 -5.21 17.77 26.90
N LEU A 173 -4.94 16.47 26.89
CA LEU A 173 -5.24 15.60 28.01
C LEU A 173 -4.12 15.68 29.06
N GLY A 174 -4.50 15.93 30.30
CA GLY A 174 -3.62 15.73 31.46
C GLY A 174 -3.42 14.24 31.77
N SER A 175 -2.45 13.95 32.65
CA SER A 175 -2.12 12.56 33.04
C SER A 175 -3.25 11.79 33.74
N LYS A 176 -4.25 12.50 34.28
CA LYS A 176 -5.41 11.89 34.94
C LYS A 176 -6.62 11.69 34.02
N GLU A 177 -6.65 12.36 32.87
CA GLU A 177 -7.83 12.45 32.00
C GLU A 177 -7.87 11.34 30.94
N HIS A 178 -6.93 10.38 30.99
CA HIS A 178 -6.81 9.33 29.97
C HIS A 178 -8.05 8.41 29.87
N PHE A 179 -8.82 8.28 30.95
CA PHE A 179 -10.07 7.50 31.02
C PHE A 179 -11.32 8.35 30.83
N ASP A 180 -11.19 9.68 30.82
CA ASP A 180 -12.33 10.58 30.75
C ASP A 180 -12.91 10.60 29.34
N ARG A 181 -14.24 10.76 29.26
CA ARG A 181 -14.94 11.01 28.00
C ARG A 181 -14.99 12.52 27.81
N ILE A 182 -14.30 13.00 26.78
CA ILE A 182 -14.23 14.43 26.44
C ILE A 182 -14.74 14.66 25.02
N GLU A 183 -15.00 15.92 24.68
CA GLU A 183 -15.44 16.25 23.32
C GLU A 183 -14.36 15.84 22.29
N PRO A 184 -14.77 15.18 21.20
CA PRO A 184 -13.86 14.86 20.13
C PRO A 184 -13.63 16.09 19.25
N LYS A 185 -12.52 16.06 18.52
CA LYS A 185 -12.22 16.97 17.42
C LYS A 185 -11.93 16.14 16.18
N THR A 186 -12.73 16.32 15.14
CA THR A 186 -12.49 15.72 13.83
C THR A 186 -11.70 16.67 12.95
N LEU A 187 -10.69 16.15 12.24
CA LEU A 187 -9.91 16.94 11.27
C LEU A 187 -10.24 16.51 9.85
N ASP A 188 -10.32 17.48 8.93
CA ASP A 188 -10.76 17.24 7.55
C ASP A 188 -9.64 16.78 6.61
N GLY A 189 -8.38 16.81 7.05
CA GLY A 189 -7.27 16.41 6.19
C GLY A 189 -6.01 15.93 6.88
N TYR A 190 -5.33 14.99 6.22
CA TYR A 190 -4.06 14.43 6.67
C TYR A 190 -2.97 15.49 6.94
N ARG A 191 -2.95 16.61 6.20
CA ARG A 191 -1.96 17.67 6.46
C ARG A 191 -2.15 18.28 7.84
N ILE A 192 -3.39 18.37 8.32
CA ILE A 192 -3.69 18.91 9.64
C ILE A 192 -3.22 17.91 10.70
N ASP A 193 -3.54 16.61 10.57
CA ASP A 193 -2.97 15.56 11.44
C ASP A 193 -1.43 15.64 11.49
N LYS A 194 -0.79 15.70 10.31
CA LYS A 194 0.66 15.78 10.17
C LYS A 194 1.26 16.95 10.96
N ARG A 195 0.60 18.12 10.98
CA ARG A 195 1.03 19.30 11.75
C ARG A 195 0.73 19.15 13.24
N SER A 196 -0.43 18.61 13.61
CA SER A 196 -0.80 18.37 15.02
C SER A 196 0.13 17.40 15.75
N GLU A 197 0.82 16.53 15.01
CA GLU A 197 1.77 15.53 15.53
C GLU A 197 3.16 16.10 15.89
N ILE A 198 3.41 17.39 15.64
CA ILE A 198 4.64 18.05 16.07
C ILE A 198 4.31 19.16 17.07
N SER A 199 5.10 19.27 18.13
CA SER A 199 4.95 20.38 19.08
C SER A 199 5.44 21.68 18.46
N SER A 200 4.82 22.80 18.83
CA SER A 200 5.23 24.14 18.40
C SER A 200 6.70 24.43 18.70
N ALA A 201 7.22 23.94 19.84
CA ALA A 201 8.64 24.04 20.19
C ALA A 201 9.53 23.26 19.21
N THR A 202 9.13 22.07 18.79
CA THR A 202 9.90 21.29 17.82
C THR A 202 9.84 21.94 16.43
N GLU A 203 8.67 22.41 16.02
CA GLU A 203 8.48 23.16 14.79
C GLU A 203 9.36 24.42 14.72
N GLN A 204 9.39 25.21 15.79
CA GLN A 204 10.25 26.38 15.91
C GLN A 204 11.73 26.00 15.72
N ARG A 205 12.22 25.00 16.44
CA ARG A 205 13.61 24.53 16.29
C ARG A 205 13.92 24.03 14.89
N LEU A 206 12.96 23.41 14.20
CA LEU A 206 13.12 23.00 12.80
C LEU A 206 13.25 24.20 11.86
N ARG A 207 12.46 25.26 12.08
CA ARG A 207 12.57 26.52 11.31
C ARG A 207 13.91 27.20 11.55
N GLU A 208 14.31 27.38 12.81
CA GLU A 208 15.59 27.98 13.20
C GLU A 208 16.77 27.21 12.60
N GLY A 209 16.78 25.88 12.75
CA GLY A 209 17.83 25.05 12.19
C GLY A 209 17.88 25.07 10.65
N ASP A 210 16.74 25.18 9.97
CA ASP A 210 16.72 25.32 8.51
C ASP A 210 17.21 26.69 8.04
N ALA A 211 16.80 27.75 8.72
CA ALA A 211 17.26 29.11 8.43
C ALA A 211 18.78 29.23 8.63
N ALA A 212 19.29 28.72 9.76
CA ALA A 212 20.71 28.71 10.07
C ALA A 212 21.52 27.95 9.02
N ARG A 213 21.06 26.77 8.59
CA ARG A 213 21.73 26.01 7.52
C ARG A 213 21.74 26.74 6.18
N ARG A 214 20.63 27.36 5.77
CA ARG A 214 20.58 28.12 4.51
C ARG A 214 21.53 29.31 4.54
N LYS A 215 21.58 30.03 5.67
CA LYS A 215 22.51 31.15 5.87
C LYS A 215 23.97 30.69 5.82
N ILE A 216 24.32 29.64 6.56
CA ILE A 216 25.66 29.05 6.55
C ILE A 216 26.07 28.60 5.14
N LEU A 217 25.14 28.05 4.36
CA LEU A 217 25.39 27.63 2.98
C LEU A 217 25.65 28.83 2.06
N ALA A 218 24.92 29.93 2.23
CA ALA A 218 25.04 31.14 1.41
C ALA A 218 26.30 31.95 1.77
N ASP A 219 26.53 32.21 3.05
CA ASP A 219 27.58 33.10 3.52
C ASP A 219 28.91 32.35 3.70
N GLY A 220 28.83 31.08 4.07
CA GLY A 220 29.97 30.22 4.39
C GLY A 220 30.17 30.07 5.90
N PHE A 221 30.56 28.86 6.32
CA PHE A 221 30.67 28.46 7.74
C PHE A 221 31.55 29.36 8.60
N LYS A 222 32.58 30.01 8.02
CA LYS A 222 33.48 30.91 8.74
C LYS A 222 32.81 32.18 9.28
N TYR A 223 31.71 32.62 8.66
CA TYR A 223 30.96 33.81 9.08
C TYR A 223 29.80 33.50 10.02
N ALA A 224 29.52 32.22 10.27
CA ALA A 224 28.45 31.81 11.15
C ALA A 224 28.81 32.08 12.61
N ASN A 225 27.90 32.71 13.35
CA ASN A 225 28.05 32.92 14.80
C ASN A 225 27.78 31.61 15.59
N GLN A 226 27.93 31.64 16.91
CA GLN A 226 27.78 30.44 17.74
C GLN A 226 26.35 29.88 17.74
N ASP A 227 25.34 30.75 17.77
CA ASP A 227 23.93 30.36 17.80
C ASP A 227 23.51 29.73 16.46
N GLU A 228 23.91 30.33 15.35
CA GLU A 228 23.68 29.77 14.01
C GLU A 228 24.33 28.40 13.85
N ARG A 229 25.55 28.24 14.37
CA ARG A 229 26.22 26.94 14.37
C ARG A 229 25.46 25.93 15.22
N HIS A 230 24.97 26.32 16.39
CA HIS A 230 24.18 25.45 17.27
C HIS A 230 22.85 25.06 16.63
N ASP A 231 22.10 26.01 16.10
CA ASP A 231 20.80 25.77 15.47
C ASP A 231 20.92 24.93 14.21
N ALA A 232 21.99 25.14 13.42
CA ALA A 232 22.26 24.34 12.24
C ALA A 232 22.48 22.84 12.54
N LEU A 233 22.82 22.47 13.79
CA LEU A 233 22.90 21.07 14.24
C LEU A 233 21.51 20.42 14.38
N PHE A 234 20.43 21.21 14.43
CA PHE A 234 19.08 20.69 14.57
C PHE A 234 18.49 20.27 13.22
N PHE A 235 18.67 19.00 12.87
CA PHE A 235 18.15 18.42 11.63
C PHE A 235 16.78 17.76 11.82
N PRO A 236 15.87 17.88 10.81
CA PRO A 236 14.63 17.13 10.80
C PRO A 236 14.89 15.62 10.87
N ARG A 237 14.19 14.92 11.77
CA ARG A 237 14.09 13.46 11.77
C ARG A 237 13.43 13.01 10.47
N ALA A 238 13.63 11.74 10.07
CA ALA A 238 13.18 11.26 8.75
C ALA A 238 11.68 11.49 8.46
N GLY A 239 10.84 11.48 9.50
CA GLY A 239 9.41 11.78 9.39
C GLY A 239 9.04 13.26 9.45
N GLN A 240 9.93 14.13 9.95
CA GLN A 240 9.66 15.57 10.03
C GLN A 240 9.88 16.18 8.64
N LYS A 241 8.81 16.66 8.02
CA LYS A 241 8.83 17.15 6.64
C LYS A 241 8.03 18.43 6.51
N LEU A 242 8.52 19.34 5.67
CA LEU A 242 7.72 20.41 5.09
C LEU A 242 6.61 19.83 4.22
N ASP A 243 5.42 20.41 4.28
CA ASP A 243 4.39 20.19 3.27
C ASP A 243 4.51 21.22 2.13
N LYS A 244 3.49 21.30 1.28
CA LYS A 244 3.46 22.17 0.11
C LYS A 244 3.45 23.65 0.48
N ASP A 245 2.94 23.94 1.67
CA ASP A 245 2.71 25.27 2.20
C ASP A 245 3.91 25.68 3.09
N ALA A 246 5.01 24.92 3.01
CA ALA A 246 6.22 25.06 3.82
C ALA A 246 5.99 24.93 5.33
N GLU A 247 4.98 24.16 5.74
CA GLU A 247 4.71 23.89 7.15
C GLU A 247 5.32 22.55 7.60
N TRP A 248 5.97 22.56 8.75
CA TRP A 248 6.56 21.35 9.32
C TRP A 248 5.50 20.45 9.93
N GLY A 249 5.69 19.14 9.77
CA GLY A 249 4.92 18.15 10.51
C GLY A 249 5.50 16.75 10.36
N LEU A 250 4.92 15.79 11.07
CA LEU A 250 5.37 14.41 11.14
C LEU A 250 4.60 13.53 10.16
N SER A 251 5.27 12.98 9.14
CA SER A 251 4.65 12.07 8.18
C SER A 251 4.30 10.73 8.82
N ALA A 252 3.09 10.24 8.57
CA ALA A 252 2.61 8.93 9.01
C ALA A 252 3.21 7.79 8.20
N ARG A 253 3.19 6.59 8.79
CA ARG A 253 3.18 5.32 8.05
C ARG A 253 1.89 5.24 7.24
N LYS A 254 1.95 4.69 6.02
CA LYS A 254 0.78 4.61 5.12
C LYS A 254 0.60 3.17 4.63
N VAL A 255 -0.61 2.64 4.76
CA VAL A 255 -1.04 1.35 4.19
C VAL A 255 -2.17 1.64 3.22
N TYR A 256 -2.03 1.15 1.98
CA TYR A 256 -2.94 1.38 0.88
C TYR A 256 -3.78 0.15 0.59
N PHE A 257 -5.10 0.32 0.49
CA PHE A 257 -6.05 -0.73 0.16
C PHE A 257 -6.83 -0.35 -1.09
N PRO A 258 -7.10 -1.27 -2.01
CA PRO A 258 -7.92 -0.96 -3.17
C PRO A 258 -9.40 -0.94 -2.78
N ALA A 259 -10.18 -0.09 -3.45
CA ALA A 259 -11.63 -0.24 -3.43
C ALA A 259 -12.03 -1.44 -4.29
N ILE A 260 -12.98 -2.23 -3.80
CA ILE A 260 -13.59 -3.31 -4.59
C ILE A 260 -14.39 -2.72 -5.77
N GLY A 261 -14.39 -3.43 -6.89
CA GLY A 261 -15.07 -3.01 -8.13
C GLY A 261 -14.15 -2.39 -9.18
N PHE A 262 -14.73 -1.70 -10.17
CA PHE A 262 -13.96 -1.09 -11.26
C PHE A 262 -12.99 -0.02 -10.76
N ASN A 263 -11.74 -0.14 -11.19
CA ASN A 263 -10.65 0.74 -10.81
C ASN A 263 -9.63 0.87 -11.95
N HIS A 264 -8.74 1.85 -11.86
CA HIS A 264 -7.66 2.02 -12.83
C HIS A 264 -6.41 2.61 -12.15
N ASP A 265 -5.26 2.39 -12.77
CA ASP A 265 -4.01 3.02 -12.37
C ASP A 265 -4.02 4.47 -12.86
N ARG A 266 -3.84 5.42 -11.95
CA ARG A 266 -3.84 6.86 -12.28
C ARG A 266 -2.67 7.29 -13.14
N ARG A 267 -1.63 6.46 -13.26
CA ARG A 267 -0.43 6.71 -14.06
C ARG A 267 -0.59 6.24 -15.50
N ASP A 268 -1.62 5.45 -15.77
CA ASP A 268 -1.89 4.81 -17.05
C ASP A 268 -3.35 5.03 -17.41
N THR A 269 -3.64 6.23 -17.94
CA THR A 269 -5.00 6.66 -18.30
C THR A 269 -5.53 5.95 -19.54
N ASP A 270 -4.64 5.36 -20.34
CA ASP A 270 -4.99 4.68 -21.59
C ASP A 270 -5.47 3.24 -21.33
N ARG A 271 -5.09 2.67 -20.18
CA ARG A 271 -5.51 1.33 -19.80
C ARG A 271 -6.97 1.31 -19.36
N PRO A 272 -7.80 0.39 -19.90
CA PRO A 272 -9.19 0.27 -19.48
C PRO A 272 -9.28 -0.08 -17.98
N ARG A 273 -10.39 0.34 -17.38
CA ARG A 273 -10.69 0.02 -15.97
C ARG A 273 -10.74 -1.49 -15.79
N ALA A 274 -9.98 -2.00 -14.83
CA ALA A 274 -10.00 -3.40 -14.42
C ALA A 274 -10.87 -3.56 -13.17
N PHE A 275 -11.51 -4.72 -13.04
CA PHE A 275 -12.27 -5.04 -11.83
C PHE A 275 -11.32 -5.54 -10.74
N VAL A 276 -11.28 -4.84 -9.60
CA VAL A 276 -10.61 -5.31 -8.40
C VAL A 276 -11.60 -6.20 -7.63
N LEU A 277 -11.35 -7.51 -7.63
CA LEU A 277 -12.21 -8.49 -6.96
C LEU A 277 -12.06 -8.47 -5.43
N PHE A 278 -10.83 -8.29 -4.93
CA PHE A 278 -10.58 -8.23 -3.49
C PHE A 278 -10.17 -6.81 -3.10
N GLY A 279 -11.03 -6.15 -2.34
CA GLY A 279 -10.81 -4.79 -1.87
C GLY A 279 -11.81 -4.44 -0.80
N LEU A 280 -11.76 -3.21 -0.31
CA LEU A 280 -12.68 -2.74 0.71
C LEU A 280 -13.90 -2.05 0.08
N ASN A 281 -15.06 -2.21 0.70
CA ASN A 281 -16.33 -1.61 0.28
C ASN A 281 -16.35 -0.10 0.57
N GLU A 282 -15.97 0.70 -0.43
CA GLU A 282 -15.92 2.16 -0.36
C GLU A 282 -17.23 2.79 0.10
N ALA A 283 -18.37 2.35 -0.42
CA ALA A 283 -19.67 2.94 -0.08
C ALA A 283 -20.03 2.72 1.39
N ALA A 284 -19.76 1.51 1.92
CA ALA A 284 -19.96 1.21 3.33
C ALA A 284 -19.03 2.03 4.24
N MET A 285 -17.78 2.20 3.85
CA MET A 285 -16.82 3.03 4.58
C MET A 285 -17.22 4.51 4.59
N LEU A 286 -17.70 5.05 3.46
CA LEU A 286 -18.18 6.43 3.39
C LEU A 286 -19.41 6.66 4.28
N ARG A 287 -20.34 5.69 4.32
CA ARG A 287 -21.49 5.76 5.24
C ARG A 287 -21.03 5.79 6.70
N ASP A 288 -20.17 4.86 7.11
CA ASP A 288 -19.70 4.82 8.50
C ASP A 288 -18.84 6.04 8.86
N ALA A 289 -17.98 6.52 7.95
CA ALA A 289 -17.20 7.75 8.14
C ALA A 289 -18.11 8.97 8.41
N ARG A 290 -19.21 9.09 7.66
CA ARG A 290 -20.21 10.15 7.88
C ARG A 290 -20.94 9.98 9.21
N THR A 291 -21.31 8.76 9.58
CA THR A 291 -21.90 8.46 10.90
C THR A 291 -20.96 8.84 12.04
N VAL A 292 -19.66 8.55 11.91
CA VAL A 292 -18.65 8.96 12.92
C VAL A 292 -18.59 10.47 13.04
N LYS A 293 -18.54 11.21 11.93
CA LYS A 293 -18.53 12.68 11.94
C LYS A 293 -19.82 13.28 12.51
N GLU A 294 -20.97 12.70 12.18
CA GLU A 294 -22.26 13.14 12.73
C GLU A 294 -22.35 12.86 14.23
N GLY A 295 -21.92 11.68 14.68
CA GLY A 295 -21.85 11.34 16.10
C GLY A 295 -20.91 12.25 16.90
N ALA A 296 -19.87 12.80 16.25
CA ALA A 296 -19.01 13.82 16.85
C ALA A 296 -19.77 15.14 17.06
N LYS A 297 -20.55 15.58 16.07
CA LYS A 297 -21.31 16.83 16.10
C LYS A 297 -22.48 16.79 17.07
N SER A 298 -23.18 15.65 17.11
CA SER A 298 -24.31 15.43 18.03
C SER A 298 -23.88 15.19 19.47
N GLY A 299 -22.58 14.91 19.69
CA GLY A 299 -22.04 14.54 20.99
C GLY A 299 -22.35 13.11 21.42
N GLU A 300 -22.92 12.28 20.54
CA GLU A 300 -23.17 10.86 20.80
C GLU A 300 -21.86 10.08 20.97
N LEU A 301 -20.84 10.42 20.17
CA LEU A 301 -19.51 9.86 20.25
C LEU A 301 -18.58 10.83 20.96
N LYS A 302 -17.84 10.33 21.95
CA LYS A 302 -16.81 11.10 22.66
C LYS A 302 -15.41 10.64 22.28
N TYR A 303 -14.42 11.40 22.70
CA TYR A 303 -13.04 10.94 22.72
C TYR A 303 -12.70 10.41 24.12
N ARG A 304 -12.05 9.24 24.17
CA ARG A 304 -11.42 8.71 25.38
C ARG A 304 -10.13 8.01 25.00
N MET A 305 -8.98 8.45 25.53
CA MET A 305 -7.66 7.95 25.11
C MET A 305 -7.53 6.44 25.33
N ILE A 306 -7.81 5.98 26.56
CA ILE A 306 -7.81 4.57 26.92
C ILE A 306 -9.20 4.01 26.63
N SER A 307 -9.41 3.52 25.41
CA SER A 307 -10.70 3.04 24.95
C SER A 307 -10.57 2.02 23.83
N LYS A 308 -11.46 1.03 23.83
CA LYS A 308 -11.60 0.09 22.70
C LYS A 308 -12.41 0.65 21.54
N LYS A 309 -13.13 1.75 21.76
CA LYS A 309 -14.19 2.22 20.85
C LYS A 309 -14.17 3.71 20.54
N GLU A 310 -13.52 4.53 21.36
CA GLU A 310 -13.65 6.00 21.36
C GLU A 310 -12.30 6.75 21.28
N ASN A 311 -11.24 6.09 20.79
CA ASN A 311 -9.96 6.76 20.48
C ASN A 311 -9.66 6.73 18.97
N CYS A 312 -8.58 7.41 18.56
CA CYS A 312 -8.16 7.50 17.16
C CYS A 312 -7.99 6.14 16.47
N ALA A 313 -7.30 5.20 17.12
CA ALA A 313 -7.06 3.86 16.61
C ALA A 313 -8.36 3.09 16.39
N SER A 314 -9.25 3.08 17.39
CA SER A 314 -10.56 2.42 17.31
C SER A 314 -11.47 3.00 16.23
N MET A 315 -11.48 4.33 16.02
CA MET A 315 -12.29 4.96 14.97
C MET A 315 -11.75 4.67 13.57
N ALA A 316 -10.43 4.74 13.38
CA ALA A 316 -9.81 4.34 12.11
C ALA A 316 -10.06 2.86 11.80
N LEU A 317 -9.96 1.98 12.81
CA LEU A 317 -10.27 0.54 12.69
C LEU A 317 -11.76 0.29 12.41
N ARG A 318 -12.66 1.01 13.07
CA ARG A 318 -14.12 0.91 12.83
C ARG A 318 -14.44 1.14 11.36
N VAL A 319 -13.95 2.22 10.77
CA VAL A 319 -14.19 2.53 9.36
C VAL A 319 -13.51 1.51 8.44
N LEU A 320 -12.29 1.06 8.77
CA LEU A 320 -11.62 -0.02 8.03
C LEU A 320 -12.45 -1.32 8.03
N ARG A 321 -13.02 -1.68 9.18
CA ARG A 321 -13.88 -2.85 9.36
C ARG A 321 -15.23 -2.70 8.66
N ALA A 322 -15.81 -1.50 8.65
CA ALA A 322 -17.01 -1.20 7.85
C ALA A 322 -16.80 -1.45 6.35
N GLY A 323 -15.56 -1.35 5.87
CA GLY A 323 -15.17 -1.75 4.52
C GLY A 323 -15.06 -3.25 4.27
N GLY A 324 -15.29 -4.09 5.28
CA GLY A 324 -15.17 -5.55 5.17
C GLY A 324 -13.77 -6.09 5.43
N ALA A 325 -12.88 -5.35 6.11
CA ALA A 325 -11.53 -5.81 6.44
C ALA A 325 -11.50 -7.17 7.16
N GLU A 326 -12.51 -7.45 7.99
CA GLU A 326 -12.67 -8.71 8.72
C GLU A 326 -12.95 -9.92 7.81
N HIS A 327 -13.31 -9.72 6.55
CA HIS A 327 -13.43 -10.81 5.57
C HIS A 327 -12.08 -11.37 5.13
N PHE A 328 -11.00 -10.60 5.37
CA PHE A 328 -9.64 -10.98 5.00
C PHE A 328 -8.84 -11.45 6.21
N VAL A 329 -8.95 -10.73 7.33
CA VAL A 329 -8.23 -11.04 8.58
C VAL A 329 -9.19 -10.84 9.75
N PRO A 330 -9.44 -11.84 10.61
CA PRO A 330 -10.27 -11.68 11.80
C PRO A 330 -9.73 -10.57 12.69
N TYR A 331 -10.62 -9.71 13.19
CA TYR A 331 -10.25 -8.66 14.12
C TYR A 331 -10.39 -9.14 15.56
N THR A 332 -9.34 -8.95 16.36
CA THR A 332 -9.38 -9.17 17.81
C THR A 332 -9.17 -7.83 18.48
N ALA A 333 -10.18 -7.35 19.21
CA ALA A 333 -10.06 -6.10 19.95
C ALA A 333 -9.05 -6.23 21.09
N ALA A 334 -8.31 -5.15 21.34
CA ALA A 334 -7.38 -5.05 22.45
C ALA A 334 -8.10 -5.19 23.80
N TRP A 335 -7.37 -5.64 24.81
CA TRP A 335 -7.96 -5.93 26.12
C TRP A 335 -8.34 -4.66 26.90
N ILE A 336 -7.60 -3.56 26.72
CA ILE A 336 -7.82 -2.32 27.47
C ILE A 336 -8.12 -1.15 26.52
N SER A 337 -7.21 -0.89 25.60
CA SER A 337 -7.32 0.21 24.64
C SER A 337 -6.77 -0.22 23.30
N GLU A 338 -7.42 0.21 22.21
CA GLU A 338 -6.76 0.18 20.91
C GLU A 338 -5.61 1.18 20.91
N ASP A 339 -4.54 0.88 20.21
CA ASP A 339 -3.43 1.80 20.01
C ASP A 339 -3.00 1.85 18.53
N PRO A 340 -2.36 2.94 18.08
CA PRO A 340 -1.92 3.09 16.69
C PRO A 340 -0.97 2.00 16.17
N ASN A 341 -0.16 1.36 17.01
CA ASN A 341 0.74 0.30 16.58
C ASN A 341 -0.03 -1.00 16.33
N HIS A 342 -0.92 -1.38 17.24
CA HIS A 342 -1.80 -2.54 17.04
C HIS A 342 -2.69 -2.36 15.80
N ALA A 343 -3.31 -1.19 15.66
CA ALA A 343 -4.14 -0.87 14.51
C ALA A 343 -3.36 -0.91 13.18
N HIS A 344 -2.11 -0.44 13.19
CA HIS A 344 -1.24 -0.51 12.02
C HIS A 344 -0.85 -1.95 11.65
N ALA A 345 -0.56 -2.80 12.64
CA ALA A 345 -0.24 -4.21 12.40
C ALA A 345 -1.44 -4.94 11.77
N TYR A 346 -2.66 -4.70 12.27
CA TYR A 346 -3.89 -5.23 11.66
C TYR A 346 -4.07 -4.72 10.22
N ALA A 347 -3.90 -3.41 9.98
CA ALA A 347 -3.98 -2.83 8.65
C ALA A 347 -2.99 -3.49 7.66
N LEU A 348 -1.75 -3.74 8.08
CA LEU A 348 -0.75 -4.46 7.27
C LEU A 348 -1.17 -5.90 6.97
N ALA A 349 -1.71 -6.63 7.94
CA ALA A 349 -2.18 -7.99 7.74
C ALA A 349 -3.32 -8.06 6.71
N VAL A 350 -4.30 -7.14 6.81
CA VAL A 350 -5.41 -7.01 5.86
C VAL A 350 -4.89 -6.67 4.46
N GLN A 351 -3.97 -5.70 4.34
CA GLN A 351 -3.40 -5.31 3.06
C GLN A 351 -2.63 -6.46 2.41
N ALA A 352 -1.79 -7.16 3.17
CA ALA A 352 -1.04 -8.31 2.67
C ALA A 352 -1.98 -9.42 2.15
N ARG A 353 -3.10 -9.67 2.85
CA ARG A 353 -4.08 -10.67 2.41
C ARG A 353 -4.83 -10.25 1.14
N ILE A 354 -5.25 -8.99 1.05
CA ILE A 354 -5.91 -8.45 -0.15
C ILE A 354 -4.98 -8.51 -1.36
N ASP A 355 -3.73 -8.07 -1.22
CA ASP A 355 -2.76 -8.07 -2.30
C ASP A 355 -2.44 -9.49 -2.76
N ALA A 356 -2.24 -10.44 -1.83
CA ALA A 356 -2.02 -11.84 -2.17
C ALA A 356 -3.20 -12.46 -2.95
N LEU A 357 -4.45 -12.14 -2.58
CA LEU A 357 -5.64 -12.63 -3.26
C LEU A 357 -5.80 -12.03 -4.67
N ASN A 358 -5.55 -10.72 -4.84
CA ASN A 358 -5.58 -10.07 -6.14
C ASN A 358 -4.46 -10.58 -7.07
N GLN A 359 -3.25 -10.77 -6.54
CA GLN A 359 -2.14 -11.39 -7.28
C GLN A 359 -2.52 -12.79 -7.74
N ARG A 360 -3.10 -13.62 -6.85
CA ARG A 360 -3.56 -14.96 -7.19
C ARG A 360 -4.69 -14.93 -8.23
N ARG A 361 -5.65 -14.00 -8.14
CA ARG A 361 -6.69 -13.83 -9.18
C ARG A 361 -6.10 -13.49 -10.54
N ALA A 362 -5.08 -12.64 -10.58
CA ALA A 362 -4.38 -12.29 -11.81
C ALA A 362 -3.54 -13.46 -12.35
N ASP A 363 -2.93 -14.27 -11.48
CA ASP A 363 -2.26 -15.52 -11.87
C ASP A 363 -3.24 -16.53 -12.46
N VAL A 364 -4.40 -16.73 -11.83
CA VAL A 364 -5.46 -17.60 -12.32
C VAL A 364 -5.88 -17.18 -13.73
N GLU A 365 -6.09 -15.89 -13.97
CA GLU A 365 -6.44 -15.34 -15.29
C GLU A 365 -5.44 -15.72 -16.37
N ARG A 366 -4.17 -15.37 -16.15
CA ARG A 366 -3.07 -15.64 -17.09
C ARG A 366 -2.93 -17.14 -17.37
N ARG A 367 -3.10 -17.98 -16.35
CA ARG A 367 -3.01 -19.43 -16.51
C ARG A 367 -4.21 -19.98 -17.29
N CYS A 368 -5.42 -19.48 -17.03
CA CYS A 368 -6.62 -19.84 -17.79
C CYS A 368 -6.58 -19.38 -19.24
N GLU A 369 -6.00 -18.21 -19.53
CA GLU A 369 -5.76 -17.75 -20.91
C GLU A 369 -4.89 -18.77 -21.68
N ARG A 370 -3.79 -19.24 -21.08
CA ARG A 370 -2.92 -20.26 -21.68
C ARG A 370 -3.58 -21.61 -21.89
N LEU A 371 -4.61 -21.97 -21.11
CA LEU A 371 -5.37 -23.21 -21.36
C LEU A 371 -6.05 -23.19 -22.74
N ARG A 372 -6.37 -22.00 -23.26
CA ARG A 372 -6.98 -21.82 -24.58
C ARG A 372 -5.96 -21.92 -25.72
N ASP A 373 -4.69 -22.18 -25.45
CA ASP A 373 -3.68 -22.39 -26.48
C ASP A 373 -3.93 -23.70 -27.24
N SER A 374 -4.45 -24.73 -26.56
CA SER A 374 -4.92 -25.97 -27.21
C SER A 374 -6.12 -25.69 -28.12
N ALA A 375 -6.03 -26.14 -29.38
CA ALA A 375 -7.06 -25.89 -30.40
C ALA A 375 -8.41 -26.53 -30.04
N SER A 376 -8.40 -27.77 -29.54
CA SER A 376 -9.60 -28.51 -29.11
C SER A 376 -10.28 -27.81 -27.93
N VAL A 377 -9.51 -27.40 -26.91
CA VAL A 377 -10.02 -26.66 -25.75
C VAL A 377 -10.61 -25.32 -26.19
N ARG A 378 -9.93 -24.60 -27.08
CA ARG A 378 -10.39 -23.31 -27.60
C ARG A 378 -11.71 -23.44 -28.36
N GLN A 379 -11.84 -24.45 -29.22
CA GLN A 379 -13.05 -24.70 -30.00
C GLN A 379 -14.23 -25.07 -29.09
N ALA A 380 -14.03 -26.02 -28.18
CA ALA A 380 -15.07 -26.44 -27.24
C ALA A 380 -15.51 -25.29 -26.32
N TRP A 381 -14.57 -24.48 -25.82
CA TRP A 381 -14.88 -23.33 -24.98
C TRP A 381 -15.63 -22.22 -25.74
N ARG A 382 -15.27 -21.96 -26.99
CA ARG A 382 -16.01 -21.02 -27.86
C ARG A 382 -17.43 -21.49 -28.10
N ALA A 383 -17.62 -22.77 -28.46
CA ALA A 383 -18.95 -23.34 -28.67
C ALA A 383 -19.84 -23.18 -27.43
N PHE A 384 -19.32 -23.46 -26.23
CA PHE A 384 -20.04 -23.22 -24.98
C PHE A 384 -20.37 -21.72 -24.76
N SER A 385 -19.38 -20.84 -24.98
CA SER A 385 -19.54 -19.40 -24.72
C SER A 385 -20.52 -18.73 -25.69
N GLU A 386 -20.52 -19.14 -26.96
CA GLU A 386 -21.38 -18.60 -28.02
C GLU A 386 -22.82 -19.10 -27.92
N ALA A 387 -23.02 -20.39 -27.57
CA ALA A 387 -24.35 -20.96 -27.33
C ALA A 387 -25.12 -20.22 -26.24
N GLY A 388 -24.40 -19.52 -25.37
CA GLY A 388 -24.97 -18.71 -24.33
C GLY A 388 -25.61 -17.39 -24.73
N GLY A 389 -25.40 -16.94 -25.97
CA GLY A 389 -25.64 -15.56 -26.36
C GLY A 389 -24.67 -14.66 -25.62
N ALA A 390 -23.53 -14.32 -26.24
CA ALA A 390 -22.54 -13.44 -25.63
C ALA A 390 -23.12 -12.04 -25.40
N SER A 391 -23.80 -11.85 -24.27
CA SER A 391 -23.95 -10.55 -23.63
C SER A 391 -22.58 -10.16 -23.07
N ALA A 392 -21.66 -9.89 -23.99
CA ALA A 392 -20.53 -9.00 -23.75
C ALA A 392 -21.06 -7.57 -23.75
N SER A 393 -22.12 -7.28 -22.96
CA SER A 393 -22.40 -5.91 -22.61
C SER A 393 -21.29 -5.53 -21.63
N PRO A 394 -20.38 -4.59 -21.98
CA PRO A 394 -19.29 -4.27 -21.10
C PRO A 394 -19.89 -3.77 -19.78
N LEU A 395 -19.55 -4.43 -18.68
CA LEU A 395 -19.72 -3.87 -17.33
C LEU A 395 -19.06 -2.46 -17.19
N ALA A 396 -18.33 -2.01 -18.22
CA ALA A 396 -17.34 -0.94 -18.16
C ALA A 396 -17.89 0.49 -18.07
N GLU A 397 -19.14 0.81 -18.46
CA GLU A 397 -19.54 2.25 -18.53
C GLU A 397 -20.76 2.67 -17.71
N ASP A 398 -21.78 1.82 -17.52
CA ASP A 398 -22.99 2.26 -16.81
C ASP A 398 -22.87 2.26 -15.28
N ALA A 399 -21.94 1.49 -14.69
CA ALA A 399 -21.80 1.42 -13.23
C ALA A 399 -21.40 2.77 -12.60
N GLY A 400 -20.90 3.72 -13.40
CA GLY A 400 -20.53 5.07 -12.95
C GLY A 400 -21.55 6.16 -13.22
N ARG A 401 -22.57 5.94 -14.06
CA ARG A 401 -23.46 7.01 -14.55
C ARG A 401 -24.92 6.59 -14.52
N GLY A 402 -25.54 6.78 -13.37
CA GLY A 402 -27.00 6.76 -13.24
C GLY A 402 -27.53 5.52 -12.53
N ARG A 403 -28.48 5.76 -11.61
CA ARG A 403 -29.32 4.70 -11.04
C ARG A 403 -30.05 4.02 -12.19
N ALA A 404 -29.52 2.90 -12.68
CA ALA A 404 -30.34 1.98 -13.48
C ALA A 404 -31.61 1.72 -12.67
N SER A 405 -32.77 1.79 -13.32
CA SER A 405 -34.04 1.50 -12.66
C SER A 405 -33.93 0.15 -11.94
N ALA A 406 -34.57 0.01 -10.78
CA ALA A 406 -34.56 -1.23 -10.01
C ALA A 406 -34.92 -2.45 -10.89
N HIS A 407 -35.81 -2.25 -11.87
CA HIS A 407 -36.17 -3.24 -12.89
C HIS A 407 -34.99 -3.66 -13.78
N MET A 408 -34.20 -2.71 -14.30
CA MET A 408 -33.03 -3.03 -15.15
C MET A 408 -31.94 -3.77 -14.36
N ARG A 409 -31.74 -3.39 -13.10
CA ARG A 409 -30.81 -4.10 -12.21
C ARG A 409 -31.27 -5.53 -11.96
N GLN A 410 -32.56 -5.75 -11.69
CA GLN A 410 -33.09 -7.10 -11.48
C GLN A 410 -32.95 -7.95 -12.74
N ALA A 411 -33.32 -7.42 -13.91
CA ALA A 411 -33.18 -8.13 -15.18
C ALA A 411 -31.72 -8.57 -15.46
N ARG A 412 -30.74 -7.71 -15.15
CA ARG A 412 -29.29 -8.06 -15.25
C ARG A 412 -28.90 -9.17 -14.26
N LEU A 413 -29.42 -9.13 -13.02
CA LEU A 413 -29.17 -10.19 -12.04
C LEU A 413 -29.78 -11.53 -12.48
N ASP A 414 -30.97 -11.51 -13.09
CA ASP A 414 -31.64 -12.72 -13.59
C ASP A 414 -30.90 -13.32 -14.80
N GLU A 415 -30.33 -12.47 -15.66
CA GLU A 415 -29.42 -12.90 -16.73
C GLU A 415 -28.15 -13.55 -16.17
N HIS A 416 -27.52 -12.93 -15.18
CA HIS A 416 -26.35 -13.50 -14.51
C HIS A 416 -26.67 -14.81 -13.77
N ALA A 417 -27.87 -14.96 -13.19
CA ALA A 417 -28.30 -16.20 -12.55
C ALA A 417 -28.42 -17.35 -13.56
N ARG A 418 -29.03 -17.10 -14.73
CA ARG A 418 -29.10 -18.09 -15.83
C ARG A 418 -27.71 -18.51 -16.31
N GLU A 419 -26.79 -17.56 -16.40
CA GLU A 419 -25.39 -17.84 -16.76
C GLU A 419 -24.70 -18.73 -15.71
N VAL A 420 -24.91 -18.48 -14.41
CA VAL A 420 -24.37 -19.31 -13.32
C VAL A 420 -24.87 -20.74 -13.43
N GLU A 421 -26.17 -20.94 -13.66
CA GLU A 421 -26.76 -22.28 -13.86
C GLU A 421 -26.14 -22.99 -15.07
N ARG A 422 -25.99 -22.29 -16.19
CA ARG A 422 -25.40 -22.85 -17.42
C ARG A 422 -23.94 -23.27 -17.23
N ILE A 423 -23.13 -22.42 -16.59
CA ILE A 423 -21.72 -22.75 -16.26
C ILE A 423 -21.66 -23.95 -15.32
N GLY A 424 -22.54 -23.99 -14.30
CA GLY A 424 -22.63 -25.10 -13.36
C GLY A 424 -22.99 -26.43 -14.05
N ALA A 425 -23.97 -26.41 -14.95
CA ALA A 425 -24.38 -27.57 -15.73
C ALA A 425 -23.25 -28.09 -16.64
N TYR A 426 -22.58 -27.18 -17.36
CA TYR A 426 -21.44 -27.53 -18.21
C TYR A 426 -20.28 -28.14 -17.42
N PHE A 427 -19.96 -27.58 -16.25
CA PHE A 427 -18.96 -28.16 -15.35
C PHE A 427 -19.35 -29.58 -14.90
N ALA A 428 -20.62 -29.81 -14.57
CA ALA A 428 -21.13 -31.11 -14.16
C ALA A 428 -21.07 -32.14 -15.30
N GLU A 429 -21.43 -31.76 -16.52
CA GLU A 429 -21.34 -32.60 -17.72
C GLU A 429 -19.90 -33.06 -17.98
N LEU A 430 -18.94 -32.12 -17.94
CA LEU A 430 -17.51 -32.42 -18.05
C LEU A 430 -16.99 -33.33 -16.93
N SER A 431 -17.75 -33.49 -15.85
CA SER A 431 -17.41 -34.33 -14.70
C SER A 431 -18.12 -35.70 -14.73
N ALA A 432 -19.18 -35.87 -15.52
CA ALA A 432 -20.00 -37.08 -15.56
C ALA A 432 -19.31 -38.27 -16.25
N GLY A 433 -18.39 -38.02 -17.19
CA GLY A 433 -17.72 -39.05 -18.00
C GLY A 433 -16.59 -39.86 -17.33
N ARG A 434 -16.41 -39.83 -16.00
CA ARG A 434 -15.33 -40.56 -15.29
C ARG A 434 -15.90 -41.66 -14.39
N SER A 435 -15.69 -42.93 -14.76
CA SER A 435 -16.08 -44.13 -13.98
C SER A 435 -14.95 -44.71 -13.09
N GLY A 436 -13.82 -44.01 -12.94
CA GLY A 436 -12.70 -44.49 -12.12
C GLY A 436 -12.97 -44.38 -10.60
N LYS A 437 -12.75 -45.48 -9.85
CA LYS A 437 -12.79 -45.55 -8.38
C LYS A 437 -11.92 -44.49 -7.68
N HIS A 438 -10.86 -44.04 -8.35
CA HIS A 438 -10.10 -42.86 -7.93
C HIS A 438 -10.77 -41.60 -8.49
N ARG A 439 -11.83 -41.13 -7.84
CA ARG A 439 -12.11 -39.69 -7.85
C ARG A 439 -10.80 -39.03 -7.38
N ASP A 440 -10.07 -38.39 -8.30
CA ASP A 440 -8.98 -37.48 -7.94
C ASP A 440 -9.55 -36.55 -6.88
N ARG A 441 -9.11 -36.67 -5.62
CA ARG A 441 -9.62 -35.84 -4.51
C ARG A 441 -9.57 -34.35 -4.86
N ALA A 442 -8.61 -33.95 -5.70
CA ALA A 442 -8.51 -32.63 -6.27
C ALA A 442 -9.77 -32.24 -7.07
N ASP A 443 -10.20 -33.03 -8.07
CA ASP A 443 -11.37 -32.67 -8.89
C ASP A 443 -12.66 -32.58 -8.06
N ALA A 444 -12.78 -33.39 -7.00
CA ALA A 444 -13.89 -33.30 -6.05
C ALA A 444 -13.88 -31.99 -5.24
N ASP A 445 -12.69 -31.48 -4.85
CA ASP A 445 -12.53 -30.19 -4.16
C ASP A 445 -12.97 -29.03 -5.05
N LEU A 446 -12.55 -29.01 -6.33
CA LEU A 446 -13.00 -27.97 -7.26
C LEU A 446 -14.51 -28.05 -7.55
N ALA A 447 -15.08 -29.25 -7.66
CA ALA A 447 -16.52 -29.42 -7.84
C ALA A 447 -17.32 -28.94 -6.62
N ASP A 448 -16.85 -29.24 -5.41
CA ASP A 448 -17.45 -28.73 -4.16
C ASP A 448 -17.37 -27.20 -4.09
N ALA A 449 -16.20 -26.62 -4.38
CA ALA A 449 -16.02 -25.18 -4.43
C ALA A 449 -16.94 -24.53 -5.47
N MET A 450 -17.06 -25.09 -6.67
CA MET A 450 -17.98 -24.60 -7.71
C MET A 450 -19.43 -24.56 -7.23
N LYS A 451 -19.89 -25.62 -6.58
CA LYS A 451 -21.26 -25.70 -6.07
C LYS A 451 -21.50 -24.73 -4.91
N ARG A 452 -20.57 -24.66 -3.95
CA ARG A 452 -20.72 -23.83 -2.74
C ARG A 452 -20.48 -22.34 -2.99
N CYS A 453 -19.66 -22.02 -3.98
CA CYS A 453 -19.26 -20.65 -4.28
C CYS A 453 -20.02 -20.02 -5.45
N ALA A 454 -20.99 -20.71 -6.05
CA ALA A 454 -21.87 -20.14 -7.06
C ALA A 454 -22.58 -18.88 -6.50
N PRO A 455 -22.49 -17.72 -7.17
CA PRO A 455 -23.14 -16.50 -6.73
C PRO A 455 -24.64 -16.51 -7.03
N SER A 456 -25.39 -15.72 -6.26
CA SER A 456 -26.83 -15.56 -6.39
C SER A 456 -27.22 -14.11 -6.13
N ALA A 457 -28.42 -13.71 -6.56
CA ALA A 457 -28.94 -12.36 -6.35
C ALA A 457 -29.15 -11.99 -4.86
N ARG A 458 -29.11 -12.97 -3.96
CA ARG A 458 -29.25 -12.76 -2.51
C ARG A 458 -27.91 -12.54 -1.79
N ASP A 459 -26.79 -12.80 -2.46
CA ASP A 459 -25.48 -12.64 -1.85
C ASP A 459 -25.11 -11.16 -1.71
N ASP A 460 -24.76 -10.75 -0.50
CA ASP A 460 -24.17 -9.45 -0.24
C ASP A 460 -22.67 -9.43 -0.58
N VAL A 461 -22.07 -8.24 -0.48
CA VAL A 461 -20.63 -8.05 -0.72
C VAL A 461 -19.78 -8.99 0.15
N ALA A 462 -20.20 -9.26 1.38
CA ALA A 462 -19.46 -10.11 2.32
C ALA A 462 -19.50 -11.59 1.88
N ALA A 463 -20.66 -12.10 1.51
CA ALA A 463 -20.87 -13.45 1.00
C ALA A 463 -20.11 -13.66 -0.31
N LEU A 464 -20.23 -12.73 -1.26
CA LEU A 464 -19.51 -12.79 -2.54
C LEU A 464 -17.99 -12.74 -2.33
N THR A 465 -17.48 -11.95 -1.38
CA THR A 465 -16.04 -11.88 -1.08
C THR A 465 -15.52 -13.21 -0.55
N ARG A 466 -16.28 -13.87 0.35
CA ARG A 466 -15.93 -15.21 0.87
C ARG A 466 -15.97 -16.26 -0.24
N LYS A 467 -17.02 -16.26 -1.07
CA LYS A 467 -17.16 -17.19 -2.21
C LYS A 467 -16.02 -17.01 -3.22
N ALA A 468 -15.70 -15.77 -3.59
CA ALA A 468 -14.59 -15.43 -4.47
C ALA A 468 -13.26 -15.95 -3.94
N SER A 469 -12.97 -15.71 -2.65
CA SER A 469 -11.71 -16.11 -2.02
C SER A 469 -11.51 -17.63 -2.11
N VAL A 470 -12.51 -18.40 -1.69
CA VAL A 470 -12.46 -19.88 -1.73
C VAL A 470 -12.28 -20.39 -3.15
N LEU A 471 -13.03 -19.86 -4.12
CA LEU A 471 -12.99 -20.33 -5.50
C LEU A 471 -11.67 -19.97 -6.19
N VAL A 472 -11.16 -18.74 -6.01
CA VAL A 472 -9.86 -18.30 -6.55
C VAL A 472 -8.72 -19.13 -5.99
N GLU A 473 -8.72 -19.41 -4.69
CA GLU A 473 -7.67 -20.21 -4.06
C GLU A 473 -7.71 -21.67 -4.46
N THR A 474 -8.91 -22.25 -4.57
CA THR A 474 -9.09 -23.63 -5.01
C THR A 474 -8.69 -23.79 -6.47
N LEU A 475 -9.17 -22.91 -7.37
CA LEU A 475 -8.77 -22.93 -8.77
C LEU A 475 -7.26 -22.67 -8.94
N GLY A 476 -6.68 -21.77 -8.14
CA GLY A 476 -5.24 -21.52 -8.13
C GLY A 476 -4.43 -22.79 -7.89
N ARG A 477 -4.77 -23.59 -6.86
CA ARG A 477 -4.14 -24.88 -6.57
C ARG A 477 -4.26 -25.87 -7.75
N HIS A 478 -5.41 -25.88 -8.42
CA HIS A 478 -5.62 -26.70 -9.61
C HIS A 478 -4.78 -26.26 -10.81
N LEU A 479 -4.42 -24.99 -10.89
CA LEU A 479 -3.62 -24.43 -11.97
C LEU A 479 -2.11 -24.53 -11.72
N ASP A 480 -1.66 -25.08 -10.58
CA ASP A 480 -0.23 -25.28 -10.28
C ASP A 480 0.39 -26.43 -11.10
N ALA A 481 -0.43 -27.34 -11.63
CA ALA A 481 -0.01 -28.38 -12.56
C ALA A 481 -0.76 -28.25 -13.90
N PRO A 482 -0.17 -28.67 -15.04
CA PRO A 482 -0.87 -28.77 -16.32
C PRO A 482 -2.16 -29.59 -16.20
N PRO A 483 -3.21 -29.29 -16.99
CA PRO A 483 -4.40 -30.13 -17.03
C PRO A 483 -4.04 -31.52 -17.59
N PRO A 484 -4.48 -32.62 -16.96
CA PRO A 484 -4.23 -33.98 -17.46
C PRO A 484 -5.00 -34.31 -18.74
N SER A 485 -6.01 -33.51 -19.10
CA SER A 485 -6.81 -33.68 -20.31
C SER A 485 -7.52 -32.38 -20.69
N ASP A 486 -8.01 -32.30 -21.93
CA ASP A 486 -8.81 -31.18 -22.42
C ASP A 486 -10.08 -30.95 -21.56
N SER A 487 -10.75 -32.02 -21.11
CA SER A 487 -11.90 -31.88 -20.20
C SER A 487 -11.51 -31.24 -18.87
N SER A 488 -10.31 -31.52 -18.34
CA SER A 488 -9.82 -30.86 -17.13
C SER A 488 -9.49 -29.38 -17.39
N ALA A 489 -8.94 -29.06 -18.56
CA ALA A 489 -8.74 -27.67 -18.98
C ALA A 489 -10.08 -26.91 -19.07
N LEU A 490 -11.10 -27.51 -19.67
CA LEU A 490 -12.45 -26.94 -19.79
C LEU A 490 -13.12 -26.76 -18.42
N ARG A 491 -12.96 -27.69 -17.47
CA ARG A 491 -13.46 -27.53 -16.09
C ARG A 491 -12.83 -26.33 -15.39
N ARG A 492 -11.53 -26.12 -15.57
CA ARG A 492 -10.82 -24.97 -15.01
C ARG A 492 -11.28 -23.66 -15.66
N LEU A 493 -11.56 -23.66 -16.96
CA LEU A 493 -12.15 -22.51 -17.67
C LEU A 493 -13.57 -22.21 -17.19
N ALA A 494 -14.41 -23.22 -16.96
CA ALA A 494 -15.74 -23.05 -16.38
C ALA A 494 -15.67 -22.47 -14.95
N ALA A 495 -14.73 -22.93 -14.13
CA ALA A 495 -14.50 -22.35 -12.81
C ALA A 495 -14.00 -20.89 -12.87
N HIS A 496 -13.15 -20.56 -13.84
CA HIS A 496 -12.75 -19.17 -14.10
C HIS A 496 -13.94 -18.30 -14.53
N ALA A 497 -14.81 -18.81 -15.40
CA ALA A 497 -16.02 -18.10 -15.80
C ALA A 497 -16.98 -17.85 -14.61
N MET A 498 -17.06 -18.80 -13.66
CA MET A 498 -17.82 -18.63 -12.41
C MET A 498 -17.26 -17.49 -11.55
N ILE A 499 -15.93 -17.32 -11.48
CA ILE A 499 -15.32 -16.14 -10.82
C ILE A 499 -15.76 -14.85 -11.51
N GLY A 500 -15.79 -14.82 -12.85
CA GLY A 500 -16.32 -13.69 -13.61
C GLY A 500 -17.80 -13.40 -13.35
N ARG A 501 -18.59 -14.41 -12.97
CA ARG A 501 -19.97 -14.19 -12.48
C ARG A 501 -20.00 -13.61 -11.09
N ILE A 502 -19.13 -14.05 -10.18
CA ILE A 502 -19.00 -13.42 -8.86
C ILE A 502 -18.66 -11.94 -9.00
N GLU A 503 -17.77 -11.56 -9.92
CA GLU A 503 -17.45 -10.16 -10.24
C GLU A 503 -18.69 -9.37 -10.71
N ALA A 504 -19.52 -9.95 -11.56
CA ALA A 504 -20.74 -9.30 -12.05
C ALA A 504 -21.79 -9.08 -10.92
N PHE A 505 -22.04 -10.10 -10.10
CA PHE A 505 -22.90 -9.97 -8.91
C PHE A 505 -22.31 -8.97 -7.91
N MET A 506 -20.98 -8.96 -7.73
CA MET A 506 -20.29 -8.03 -6.85
C MET A 506 -20.46 -6.58 -7.32
N ALA A 507 -20.33 -6.32 -8.62
CA ALA A 507 -20.56 -5.00 -9.20
C ALA A 507 -21.98 -4.49 -8.90
N ALA A 508 -22.99 -5.35 -9.04
CA ALA A 508 -24.37 -5.01 -8.74
C ALA A 508 -24.61 -4.80 -7.23
N ALA A 509 -24.00 -5.62 -6.37
CA ALA A 509 -24.12 -5.52 -4.92
C ALA A 509 -23.47 -4.26 -4.33
N ILE A 510 -22.36 -3.78 -4.92
CA ILE A 510 -21.71 -2.53 -4.49
C ILE A 510 -22.51 -1.29 -4.93
N ALA A 511 -23.20 -1.37 -6.07
CA ALA A 511 -24.02 -0.28 -6.60
C ALA A 511 -25.39 -0.15 -5.92
N ALA A 512 -25.82 -1.18 -5.18
CA ALA A 512 -27.03 -1.19 -4.37
C ALA A 512 -26.83 -0.42 -3.05
#